data_AF-A0A0C2ZQR6-F1
#
_entry.id   AF-A0A0C2ZQR6-F1
#
_cell.length_a   1.000
_cell.length_b   1.000
_cell.length_c   1.000
_cell.angle_alpha   90.00
_cell.angle_beta   90.00
_cell.angle_gamma   90.00
#
_symmetry.space_group_name_H-M   'P 1'
#
loop_
_entity.id
_entity.type
_entity.pdbx_description
1 polymer ?
#
loop_
_entity_poly.entity_id
_entity_poly.type
_entity_poly.pdbx_seq_one_letter_code
_entity_poly.pdbx_strand_id
1 'polypeptide(L)'
;MSPPSLSIIVSFVISLVPTLKALFVSGVPGVKISPAPDGQPPLAILMNTATFIGDASIPLGLICLGSALARLQLPEGSWRSLPIASISALAAARLIIMPVLGVIICQSLTHVGIIDSGNNVLRFICIFMSCLPTSTTQVYLTQVYSGTGTATHLAAFLIPQYILMFGTMTGLTAYTLHLIFD
;
A
#
# COMPACT_ATOMS: atom_id res chain seq x y z
N MET A 1 -0.11 -3.78 -21.92
CA MET A 1 0.62 -3.40 -20.70
C MET A 1 -0.24 -2.43 -19.91
N SER A 2 -0.37 -2.61 -18.60
CA SER A 2 -1.15 -1.68 -17.78
C SER A 2 -0.37 -0.36 -17.56
N PRO A 3 -1.04 0.80 -17.44
CA PRO A 3 -0.36 2.08 -17.19
C PRO A 3 0.58 2.07 -15.98
N PRO A 4 0.22 1.45 -14.82
CA PRO A 4 1.13 1.34 -13.68
C PRO A 4 2.42 0.58 -14.00
N SER A 5 2.33 -0.54 -14.74
CA SER A 5 3.51 -1.33 -15.10
C SER A 5 4.48 -0.55 -15.99
N LEU A 6 3.95 0.22 -16.95
CA LEU A 6 4.78 1.06 -17.82
C LEU A 6 5.45 2.19 -17.03
N SER A 7 4.73 2.82 -16.10
CA SER A 7 5.30 3.84 -15.22
C SER A 7 6.47 3.28 -14.39
N ILE A 8 6.34 2.09 -13.80
CA ILE A 8 7.41 1.47 -13.00
C ILE A 8 8.66 1.25 -13.86
N ILE A 9 8.51 0.70 -15.06
CA ILE A 9 9.64 0.44 -15.96
C ILE A 9 10.37 1.74 -16.32
N VAL A 10 9.62 2.78 -16.70
CA VAL A 10 10.19 4.08 -17.07
C VAL A 10 10.88 4.74 -15.87
N SER A 11 10.22 4.77 -14.71
CA SER A 11 10.79 5.34 -13.48
C SER A 11 12.07 4.63 -13.05
N PHE A 12 12.14 3.31 -13.21
CA PHE A 12 13.33 2.52 -12.88
C PHE A 12 14.51 2.89 -13.78
N VAL A 13 14.30 3.00 -15.09
CA VAL A 13 15.34 3.43 -16.05
C VAL A 13 15.84 4.83 -15.74
N ILE A 14 14.92 5.77 -15.45
CA ILE A 14 15.27 7.16 -15.08
C ILE A 14 16.09 7.19 -13.77
N SER A 15 15.75 6.34 -12.79
CA SER A 15 16.45 6.28 -11.51
C SER A 15 17.87 5.72 -11.60
N LEU A 16 18.10 4.74 -12.50
CA LEU A 16 19.39 4.09 -12.69
C LEU A 16 20.39 4.94 -13.47
N VAL A 17 19.94 5.78 -14.41
CA VAL A 17 20.83 6.60 -15.24
C VAL A 17 21.04 7.97 -14.54
N PRO A 18 22.26 8.28 -14.04
CA PRO A 18 22.51 9.47 -13.22
C PRO A 18 22.15 10.78 -13.93
N THR A 19 22.37 10.86 -15.24
CA THR A 19 22.05 12.03 -16.07
C THR A 19 20.54 12.26 -16.16
N LEU A 20 19.75 11.20 -16.25
CA LEU A 20 18.29 11.28 -16.25
C LEU A 20 17.76 11.62 -14.85
N LYS A 21 18.31 10.99 -13.80
CA LYS A 21 17.96 11.27 -12.41
C LYS A 21 18.19 12.74 -12.02
N ALA A 22 19.28 13.33 -12.48
CA ALA A 22 19.65 14.72 -12.18
C ALA A 22 18.65 15.76 -12.74
N LEU A 23 17.78 15.37 -13.69
CA LEU A 23 16.69 16.22 -14.16
C LEU A 23 15.53 16.31 -13.16
N PHE A 24 15.33 15.30 -12.32
CA PHE A 24 14.20 15.21 -11.39
C PHE A 24 14.58 15.50 -9.93
N VAL A 25 15.83 15.23 -9.54
CA VAL A 25 16.30 15.34 -8.14
C VAL A 25 17.65 16.06 -8.09
N SER A 26 17.83 16.92 -7.09
CA SER A 26 19.09 17.65 -6.85
C SER A 26 20.15 16.78 -6.18
N GLY A 27 21.44 17.14 -6.33
CA GLY A 27 22.54 16.50 -5.59
C GLY A 27 22.99 15.14 -6.11
N VAL A 28 22.76 14.82 -7.39
CA VAL A 28 23.29 13.59 -7.99
C VAL A 28 24.81 13.69 -8.18
N PRO A 29 25.62 12.80 -7.56
CA PRO A 29 27.07 12.85 -7.69
C PRO A 29 27.52 12.59 -9.13
N GLY A 30 28.46 13.38 -9.63
CA GLY A 30 29.08 13.20 -10.94
C GLY A 30 28.37 13.87 -12.13
N VAL A 31 27.23 14.54 -11.92
CA VAL A 31 26.49 15.24 -12.97
C VAL A 31 26.13 16.66 -12.52
N LYS A 32 26.61 17.68 -13.24
CA LYS A 32 26.19 19.08 -13.06
C LYS A 32 25.22 19.46 -14.17
N ILE A 33 23.95 19.62 -13.83
CA ILE A 33 22.93 20.22 -14.68
C ILE A 33 22.61 21.60 -14.11
N SER A 34 22.54 22.61 -14.97
CA SER A 34 22.15 23.96 -14.55
C SER A 34 20.72 23.92 -14.00
N PRO A 35 20.47 24.49 -12.80
CA PRO A 35 19.13 24.55 -12.25
C PRO A 35 18.22 25.42 -13.14
N ALA A 36 16.92 25.16 -13.06
CA ALA A 36 15.92 26.01 -13.70
C ALA A 36 15.88 27.41 -13.04
N PRO A 37 15.20 28.41 -13.65
CA PRO A 37 15.16 29.79 -13.14
C PRO A 37 14.61 29.95 -11.71
N ASP A 38 13.94 28.92 -11.19
CA ASP A 38 13.40 28.79 -9.84
C ASP A 38 14.35 28.11 -8.83
N GLY A 39 15.56 27.73 -9.27
CA GLY A 39 16.55 27.04 -8.46
C GLY A 39 16.28 25.53 -8.29
N GLN A 40 15.26 24.97 -8.93
CA GLN A 40 14.91 23.54 -8.85
C GLN A 40 15.47 22.74 -10.03
N PRO A 41 15.48 21.39 -9.94
CA PRO A 41 15.77 20.54 -11.09
C PRO A 41 14.83 20.84 -12.28
N PRO A 42 15.30 20.78 -13.53
CA PRO A 42 14.51 21.15 -14.71
C PRO A 42 13.15 20.45 -14.84
N LEU A 43 13.03 19.20 -14.39
CA LEU A 43 11.81 18.40 -14.43
C LEU A 43 11.15 18.23 -13.04
N ALA A 44 11.47 19.11 -12.09
CA ALA A 44 10.87 19.08 -10.75
C ALA A 44 9.34 19.20 -10.77
N ILE A 45 8.77 19.89 -11.76
CA ILE A 45 7.31 19.98 -11.93
C ILE A 45 6.64 18.60 -12.09
N LEU A 46 7.28 17.67 -12.80
CA LEU A 46 6.76 16.31 -12.97
C LEU A 46 6.84 15.54 -11.65
N MET A 47 7.93 15.71 -10.90
CA MET A 47 8.08 15.09 -9.58
C MET A 47 7.04 15.63 -8.59
N ASN A 48 6.85 16.95 -8.55
CA ASN A 48 5.88 17.61 -7.68
C ASN A 48 4.45 17.22 -8.04
N THR A 49 4.13 17.14 -9.33
CA THR A 49 2.81 16.68 -9.80
C THR A 49 2.57 15.21 -9.42
N ALA A 50 3.55 14.34 -9.65
CA ALA A 50 3.45 12.92 -9.30
C ALA A 50 3.30 12.71 -7.78
N THR A 51 4.04 13.47 -6.97
CA THR A 51 3.94 13.44 -5.50
C THR A 51 2.56 13.91 -5.05
N PHE A 52 2.07 15.03 -5.59
CA PHE A 52 0.74 15.54 -5.28
C PHE A 52 -0.38 14.53 -5.61
N ILE A 53 -0.30 13.89 -6.78
CA ILE A 53 -1.26 12.84 -7.16
C ILE A 53 -1.14 11.62 -6.25
N GLY A 54 0.09 11.24 -5.88
CA GLY A 54 0.37 10.16 -4.93
C GLY A 54 -0.29 10.42 -3.57
N ASP A 55 -0.13 11.62 -3.02
CA ASP A 55 -0.74 12.03 -1.76
C ASP A 55 -2.27 12.07 -1.85
N ALA A 56 -2.82 12.54 -2.98
CA ALA A 56 -4.25 12.56 -3.25
C ALA A 56 -4.87 11.16 -3.39
N SER A 57 -4.07 10.13 -3.68
CA SER A 57 -4.57 8.75 -3.81
C SER A 57 -5.09 8.18 -2.49
N ILE A 58 -4.55 8.64 -1.35
CA ILE A 58 -4.95 8.19 -0.01
C ILE A 58 -6.40 8.59 0.30
N PRO A 59 -6.79 9.89 0.26
CA PRO A 59 -8.18 10.29 0.47
C PRO A 59 -9.11 9.76 -0.62
N LEU A 60 -8.66 9.66 -1.88
CA LEU A 60 -9.46 9.07 -2.96
C LEU A 60 -9.80 7.60 -2.66
N GLY A 61 -8.85 6.84 -2.14
CA GLY A 61 -9.06 5.46 -1.69
C GLY A 61 -10.12 5.35 -0.59
N LEU A 62 -10.12 6.30 0.36
CA LEU A 62 -11.13 6.37 1.42
C LEU A 62 -12.52 6.76 0.88
N ILE A 63 -12.60 7.69 -0.08
CA ILE A 63 -13.86 8.04 -0.74
C ILE A 63 -14.44 6.84 -1.50
N CYS A 64 -13.60 6.07 -2.19
CA CYS A 64 -14.01 4.85 -2.88
C CYS A 64 -14.50 3.77 -1.90
N LEU A 65 -13.82 3.62 -0.75
CA LEU A 65 -14.29 2.75 0.31
C LEU A 65 -15.66 3.19 0.83
N GLY A 66 -15.83 4.48 1.13
CA GLY A 66 -17.10 5.05 1.60
C GLY A 66 -18.25 4.86 0.60
N SER A 67 -17.99 5.04 -0.70
CA SER A 67 -18.99 4.82 -1.75
C SER A 67 -19.35 3.34 -1.92
N ALA A 68 -18.39 2.43 -1.77
CA ALA A 68 -18.65 0.99 -1.76
C ALA A 68 -19.50 0.57 -0.55
N LEU A 69 -19.24 1.14 0.64
CA LEU A 69 -20.03 0.91 1.85
C LEU A 69 -21.45 1.50 1.72
N ALA A 70 -21.61 2.68 1.13
CA ALA A 70 -22.92 3.30 0.91
C ALA A 70 -23.81 2.49 -0.04
N ARG A 71 -23.21 1.71 -0.95
CA ARG A 71 -23.92 0.81 -1.88
C ARG A 71 -24.18 -0.59 -1.30
N LEU A 72 -23.78 -0.84 -0.06
CA LEU A 72 -24.03 -2.13 0.60
C LEU A 72 -25.52 -2.29 0.88
N GLN A 73 -26.19 -3.08 0.05
CA GLN A 73 -27.54 -3.57 0.34
C GLN A 73 -27.42 -4.80 1.24
N LEU A 74 -27.58 -4.59 2.54
CA LEU A 74 -27.75 -5.69 3.49
C LEU A 74 -29.13 -6.31 3.23
N PRO A 75 -29.25 -7.62 2.97
CA PRO A 75 -30.55 -8.25 2.83
C PRO A 75 -31.35 -8.02 4.12
N GLU A 76 -32.46 -7.29 3.99
CA GLU A 76 -33.35 -6.98 5.11
C GLU A 76 -33.72 -8.29 5.84
N GLY A 77 -33.18 -8.46 7.05
CA GLY A 77 -33.53 -9.57 7.93
C GLY A 77 -32.70 -10.86 7.83
N SER A 78 -31.61 -10.96 7.05
CA SER A 78 -30.80 -12.20 7.04
C SER A 78 -29.29 -11.96 7.10
N TRP A 79 -28.80 -11.56 8.27
CA TRP A 79 -27.38 -11.72 8.64
C TRP A 79 -26.93 -13.19 8.53
N ARG A 80 -27.86 -14.15 8.63
CA ARG A 80 -27.63 -15.58 8.42
C ARG A 80 -27.34 -15.99 6.97
N SER A 81 -27.75 -15.18 5.98
CA SER A 81 -27.49 -15.45 4.56
C SER A 81 -26.10 -14.97 4.11
N LEU A 82 -25.46 -14.09 4.89
CA LEU A 82 -24.07 -13.75 4.62
C LEU A 82 -23.15 -14.92 5.00
N PRO A 83 -22.13 -15.24 4.19
CA PRO A 83 -21.12 -16.24 4.51
C PRO A 83 -20.17 -15.72 5.60
N ILE A 84 -20.69 -15.55 6.82
CA ILE A 84 -19.98 -14.99 7.98
C ILE A 84 -18.69 -15.76 8.24
N ALA A 85 -18.71 -17.08 8.11
CA ALA A 85 -17.53 -17.92 8.28
C ALA A 85 -16.40 -17.56 7.29
N SER A 86 -16.74 -17.28 6.03
CA SER A 86 -15.76 -16.86 5.02
C SER A 86 -15.25 -15.45 5.28
N ILE A 87 -16.12 -14.55 5.74
CA ILE A 87 -15.76 -13.18 6.11
C ILE A 87 -14.79 -13.17 7.29
N SER A 88 -15.10 -13.91 8.35
CA SER A 88 -14.26 -14.00 9.55
C SER A 88 -12.95 -14.74 9.26
N ALA A 89 -12.98 -15.81 8.46
CA ALA A 89 -11.78 -16.55 8.09
C ALA A 89 -10.82 -15.68 7.26
N LEU A 90 -11.34 -14.91 6.29
CA LEU A 90 -10.52 -13.99 5.50
C LEU A 90 -9.93 -12.89 6.39
N ALA A 91 -10.72 -12.29 7.27
CA ALA A 91 -10.25 -11.27 8.19
C ALA A 91 -9.15 -11.80 9.13
N ALA A 92 -9.33 -13.00 9.71
CA ALA A 92 -8.33 -13.63 10.56
C ALA A 92 -7.07 -14.02 9.79
N ALA A 93 -7.21 -14.59 8.59
CA ALA A 93 -6.05 -14.92 7.75
C ALA A 93 -5.24 -13.67 7.40
N ARG A 94 -5.92 -12.56 7.03
CA ARG A 94 -5.22 -11.33 6.63
C ARG A 94 -4.65 -10.53 7.79
N LEU A 95 -5.32 -10.47 8.92
CA LEU A 95 -4.97 -9.60 10.04
C LEU A 95 -4.33 -10.34 11.21
N ILE A 96 -4.16 -11.66 11.16
CA ILE A 96 -3.46 -12.42 12.20
C ILE A 96 -2.37 -13.27 11.57
N ILE A 97 -2.70 -14.10 10.58
CA ILE A 97 -1.72 -15.01 9.96
C ILE A 97 -0.70 -14.24 9.12
N MET A 98 -1.16 -13.32 8.27
CA MET A 98 -0.26 -12.54 7.39
C MET A 98 0.77 -11.69 8.16
N PRO A 99 0.40 -10.97 9.24
CA PRO A 99 1.35 -10.28 10.11
C PRO A 99 2.45 -11.17 10.69
N VAL A 100 2.06 -12.33 11.22
CA VAL A 100 2.99 -13.29 11.82
C VAL A 100 3.97 -13.79 10.76
N LEU A 101 3.47 -14.15 9.57
CA LEU A 101 4.32 -14.52 8.45
C LEU A 101 5.23 -13.37 8.01
N GLY A 102 4.74 -12.14 7.99
CA GLY A 102 5.53 -10.95 7.67
C GLY A 102 6.73 -10.76 8.59
N VAL A 103 6.52 -10.91 9.90
CA VAL A 103 7.60 -10.88 10.91
C VAL A 103 8.62 -11.98 10.65
N ILE A 104 8.17 -13.23 10.48
CA ILE A 104 9.04 -14.38 10.26
C ILE A 104 9.86 -14.22 8.97
N ILE A 105 9.22 -13.82 7.88
CA ILE A 105 9.90 -13.58 6.59
C ILE A 105 10.93 -12.47 6.72
N CYS A 106 10.57 -11.33 7.32
CA CYS A 106 11.50 -10.22 7.50
C CYS A 106 12.71 -10.60 8.35
N GLN A 107 12.50 -11.32 9.47
CA GLN A 107 13.58 -11.83 10.31
C GLN A 107 14.44 -12.84 9.57
N SER A 108 13.84 -13.76 8.82
CA SER A 108 14.57 -14.76 8.03
C SER A 108 15.42 -14.11 6.95
N LEU A 109 14.89 -13.11 6.22
CA LEU A 109 15.64 -12.36 5.21
C LEU A 109 16.77 -11.53 5.83
N THR A 110 16.58 -11.04 7.05
CA THR A 110 17.64 -10.35 7.81
C THR A 110 18.74 -11.35 8.21
N HIS A 111 18.36 -12.53 8.70
CA HIS A 111 19.31 -13.57 9.13
C HIS A 111 20.12 -14.15 7.96
N VAL A 112 19.53 -14.26 6.77
CA VAL A 112 20.22 -14.72 5.53
C VAL A 112 21.08 -13.59 4.92
N GLY A 113 20.99 -12.36 5.44
CA GLY A 113 21.79 -11.21 4.97
C GLY A 113 21.25 -10.53 3.71
N ILE A 114 20.01 -10.83 3.30
CA ILE A 114 19.34 -10.13 2.19
C ILE A 114 18.93 -8.72 2.61
N ILE A 115 18.45 -8.59 3.86
CA ILE A 115 18.12 -7.30 4.47
C ILE A 115 19.23 -6.97 5.46
N ASP A 116 19.85 -5.80 5.30
CA ASP A 116 20.85 -5.33 6.25
C ASP A 116 20.23 -5.14 7.65
N SER A 117 20.89 -5.72 8.65
CA SER A 117 20.42 -5.69 10.04
C SER A 117 20.37 -4.28 10.61
N GLY A 118 21.24 -3.37 10.14
CA GLY A 118 21.28 -1.97 10.53
C GLY A 118 20.23 -1.09 9.86
N ASN A 119 19.55 -1.58 8.81
CA ASN A 119 18.49 -0.84 8.14
C ASN A 119 17.12 -1.04 8.82
N ASN A 120 17.01 -0.48 10.02
CA ASN A 120 15.83 -0.58 10.87
C ASN A 120 14.54 -0.08 10.19
N VAL A 121 14.65 0.96 9.35
CA VAL A 121 13.51 1.52 8.60
C VAL A 121 13.00 0.52 7.57
N LEU A 122 13.88 -0.12 6.80
CA LEU A 122 13.48 -1.11 5.80
C LEU A 122 12.81 -2.32 6.47
N ARG A 123 13.39 -2.82 7.58
CA ARG A 123 12.83 -3.92 8.36
C ARG A 123 11.44 -3.58 8.91
N PHE A 124 11.28 -2.37 9.44
CA PHE A 124 9.98 -1.87 9.90
C PHE A 124 8.95 -1.83 8.78
N ILE A 125 9.28 -1.23 7.63
CA ILE A 125 8.36 -1.12 6.48
C ILE A 125 7.96 -2.52 5.96
N CYS A 126 8.91 -3.45 5.85
CA CYS A 126 8.63 -4.81 5.41
C CYS A 126 7.59 -5.52 6.30
N ILE A 127 7.73 -5.40 7.62
CA ILE A 127 6.79 -5.99 8.58
C ILE A 127 5.46 -5.23 8.55
N PHE A 128 5.50 -3.91 8.54
CA PHE A 128 4.31 -3.05 8.51
C PHE A 128 3.40 -3.32 7.29
N MET A 129 3.99 -3.54 6.11
CA MET A 129 3.24 -3.87 4.89
C MET A 129 2.44 -5.18 5.01
N SER A 130 2.81 -6.09 5.91
CA SER A 130 2.11 -7.37 6.11
C SER A 130 0.78 -7.24 6.87
N CYS A 131 0.61 -6.18 7.66
CA CYS A 131 -0.60 -5.94 8.47
C CYS A 131 -1.56 -4.90 7.89
N LEU A 132 -1.28 -4.41 6.68
CA LEU A 132 -2.21 -3.53 5.99
C LEU A 132 -3.50 -4.30 5.62
N PRO A 133 -4.67 -3.66 5.72
CA PRO A 133 -5.93 -4.27 5.31
C PRO A 133 -5.93 -4.58 3.81
N THR A 134 -6.87 -5.42 3.39
CA THR A 134 -7.04 -5.74 1.96
C THR A 134 -7.20 -4.46 1.14
N SER A 135 -6.45 -4.36 0.03
CA SER A 135 -6.42 -3.16 -0.81
C SER A 135 -7.82 -2.81 -1.32
N THR A 136 -8.23 -1.55 -1.12
CA THR A 136 -9.47 -0.99 -1.68
C THR A 136 -9.49 -1.03 -3.21
N THR A 137 -8.33 -1.06 -3.85
CA THR A 137 -8.19 -1.26 -5.29
C THR A 137 -8.85 -2.57 -5.75
N GLN A 138 -8.85 -3.62 -4.91
CA GLN A 138 -9.54 -4.87 -5.26
C GLN A 138 -11.05 -4.66 -5.42
N VAL A 139 -11.66 -3.82 -4.58
CA VAL A 139 -13.09 -3.47 -4.69
C VAL A 139 -13.33 -2.69 -5.96
N TYR A 140 -12.51 -1.67 -6.23
CA TYR A 140 -12.60 -0.87 -7.44
C TYR A 140 -12.47 -1.72 -8.71
N LEU A 141 -11.45 -2.56 -8.80
CA LEU A 141 -11.25 -3.46 -9.93
C LEU A 141 -12.42 -4.43 -10.07
N THR A 142 -12.94 -4.98 -8.97
CA THR A 142 -14.13 -5.84 -9.03
C THR A 142 -15.35 -5.08 -9.56
N GLN A 143 -15.57 -3.84 -9.13
CA GLN A 143 -16.68 -3.01 -9.60
C GLN A 143 -16.54 -2.66 -11.09
N VAL A 144 -15.32 -2.36 -11.56
CA VAL A 144 -15.03 -1.97 -12.95
C VAL A 144 -15.08 -3.17 -13.91
N TYR A 145 -14.60 -4.32 -13.47
CA TYR A 145 -14.49 -5.52 -14.32
C TYR A 145 -15.62 -6.53 -14.12
N SER A 146 -16.49 -6.37 -13.12
CA SER A 146 -17.71 -7.17 -12.99
C SER A 146 -18.75 -6.70 -14.00
N GLY A 147 -19.20 -7.58 -14.90
CA GLY A 147 -20.21 -7.27 -15.92
C GLY A 147 -21.56 -6.80 -15.37
N THR A 148 -21.79 -6.91 -14.06
CA THR A 148 -23.01 -6.42 -13.38
C THR A 148 -22.78 -5.14 -12.57
N GLY A 149 -21.53 -4.64 -12.43
CA GLY A 149 -21.22 -3.45 -11.63
C GLY A 149 -21.61 -3.58 -10.15
N THR A 150 -21.71 -4.81 -9.65
CA THR A 150 -22.05 -5.09 -8.25
C THR A 150 -20.87 -5.77 -7.55
N ALA A 151 -20.26 -5.07 -6.60
CA ALA A 151 -19.39 -5.65 -5.57
C ALA A 151 -20.01 -5.55 -4.17
N THR A 152 -21.34 -5.62 -4.11
CA THR A 152 -22.14 -5.48 -2.89
C THR A 152 -21.69 -6.45 -1.80
N HIS A 153 -21.32 -7.68 -2.18
CA HIS A 153 -20.82 -8.66 -1.22
C HIS A 153 -19.40 -8.36 -0.72
N LEU A 154 -18.51 -7.75 -1.52
CA LEU A 154 -17.13 -7.47 -1.11
C LEU A 154 -17.05 -6.41 0.00
N ALA A 155 -17.89 -5.37 -0.07
CA ALA A 155 -17.94 -4.33 0.96
C ALA A 155 -18.20 -4.91 2.37
N ALA A 156 -19.01 -5.97 2.47
CA ALA A 156 -19.26 -6.66 3.73
C ALA A 156 -18.02 -7.39 4.29
N PHE A 157 -17.07 -7.82 3.45
CA PHE A 157 -15.81 -8.43 3.91
C PHE A 157 -14.83 -7.39 4.48
N LEU A 158 -14.97 -6.12 4.10
CA LEU A 158 -14.05 -5.05 4.52
C LEU A 158 -14.39 -4.47 5.89
N ILE A 159 -15.67 -4.40 6.26
CA ILE A 159 -16.10 -3.78 7.53
C ILE A 159 -15.38 -4.41 8.74
N PRO A 160 -15.38 -5.75 8.94
CA PRO A 160 -14.70 -6.36 10.08
C PRO A 160 -13.19 -6.18 10.00
N GLN A 161 -12.61 -6.16 8.79
CA GLN A 161 -11.18 -5.95 8.61
C GLN A 161 -10.76 -4.55 9.07
N TYR A 162 -11.52 -3.51 8.72
CA TYR A 162 -11.22 -2.14 9.15
C TYR A 162 -11.37 -1.94 10.66
N ILE A 163 -12.33 -2.62 11.29
CA ILE A 163 -12.49 -2.59 12.75
C ILE A 163 -11.31 -3.27 13.44
N LEU A 164 -10.96 -4.49 13.00
CA LEU A 164 -9.84 -5.27 13.57
C LEU A 164 -8.48 -4.62 13.30
N MET A 165 -8.35 -3.92 12.17
CA MET A 165 -7.13 -3.20 11.79
C MET A 165 -6.64 -2.27 12.90
N PHE A 166 -7.52 -1.54 13.58
CA PHE A 166 -7.11 -0.63 14.67
C PHE A 166 -6.35 -1.36 15.77
N GLY A 167 -6.81 -2.55 16.18
CA GLY A 167 -6.13 -3.33 17.21
C GLY A 167 -4.85 -3.97 16.70
N THR A 168 -4.95 -4.74 15.61
CA THR A 168 -3.82 -5.50 15.06
C THR A 168 -2.66 -4.59 14.64
N MET A 169 -2.96 -3.51 13.92
CA MET A 169 -1.94 -2.64 13.33
C MET A 169 -1.17 -1.88 14.41
N THR A 170 -1.87 -1.38 15.43
CA THR A 170 -1.23 -0.74 16.59
C THR A 170 -0.38 -1.74 17.37
N GLY A 171 -0.91 -2.93 17.67
CA GLY A 171 -0.18 -3.97 18.39
C GLY A 171 1.07 -4.43 17.65
N LEU A 172 0.98 -4.69 16.34
CA LEU A 172 2.13 -5.13 15.55
C LEU A 172 3.17 -4.02 15.39
N THR A 173 2.73 -2.77 15.22
CA THR A 173 3.66 -1.63 15.12
C THR A 173 4.44 -1.46 16.42
N ALA A 174 3.76 -1.52 17.57
CA ALA A 174 4.42 -1.47 18.88
C ALA A 174 5.41 -2.62 19.06
N TYR A 175 4.99 -3.86 18.72
CA TYR A 175 5.86 -5.03 18.78
C TYR A 175 7.07 -4.92 17.85
N THR A 176 6.87 -4.44 16.63
CA THR A 176 7.94 -4.28 15.63
C THR A 176 8.94 -3.22 16.05
N LEU A 177 8.48 -2.13 16.64
CA LEU A 177 9.36 -1.10 17.18
C LEU A 177 10.23 -1.66 18.31
N HIS A 178 9.64 -2.37 19.27
CA HIS A 178 10.39 -3.06 20.33
C HIS A 178 11.36 -4.10 19.77
N LEU A 179 11.01 -4.80 18.68
CA LEU A 179 11.88 -5.83 18.10
C LEU A 179 13.09 -5.27 17.34
N ILE A 180 12.98 -4.06 16.80
CA ILE A 180 13.98 -3.46 15.92
C ILE A 180 14.84 -2.42 16.65
N PHE A 181 14.28 -1.74 17.66
CA PHE A 181 14.92 -0.60 18.32
C PHE A 181 15.29 -0.82 19.79
N ASP A 182 14.94 -1.96 20.41
CA ASP A 182 15.57 -2.44 21.66
C ASP A 182 16.72 -3.41 21.37
#